data_AF-A0A2N9K6B6-F1
#
_entry.id   AF-A0A2N9K6B6-F1
#
_cell.length_a   1.000
_cell.length_b   1.000
_cell.length_c   1.000
_cell.angle_alpha   90.00
_cell.angle_beta   90.00
_cell.angle_gamma   90.00
#
_symmetry.space_group_name_H-M   'P 1'
#
loop_
_entity.id
_entity.type
_entity.pdbx_description
1 polymer ?
#
loop_
_entity_poly.entity_id
_entity_poly.type
_entity_poly.pdbx_seq_one_letter_code
_entity_poly.pdbx_strand_id
1 'polypeptide(L)' 'MTELESASSKVKIKFKVSLLERGMKQVELAELLGVSPAQVSRALAGNSTPKDIEIQKRAAKILGFKDI' A
#
# COMPACT_ATOMS: atom_id res chain seq x y z
N MET A 1 -11.68 -14.56 12.41
CA MET A 1 -11.25 -13.50 11.50
C MET A 1 -12.47 -12.68 11.14
N THR A 2 -12.44 -11.39 11.43
CA THR A 2 -13.52 -10.45 11.09
C THR A 2 -13.42 -10.05 9.62
N GLU A 3 -14.50 -9.51 9.05
CA GLU A 3 -14.50 -8.99 7.68
C GLU A 3 -13.44 -7.91 7.47
N LEU A 4 -13.21 -7.07 8.49
CA LEU A 4 -12.19 -6.01 8.50
C LEU A 4 -10.77 -6.57 8.43
N GLU A 5 -10.47 -7.61 9.21
CA GLU A 5 -9.15 -8.29 9.18
C GLU A 5 -8.89 -8.95 7.83
N SER A 6 -9.92 -9.50 7.20
CA SER A 6 -9.82 -10.12 5.88
C SER A 6 -9.56 -9.06 4.79
N ALA A 7 -10.26 -7.92 4.85
CA ALA A 7 -10.04 -6.80 3.93
C ALA A 7 -8.63 -6.21 4.05
N SER A 8 -8.16 -5.95 5.27
CA SER A 8 -6.80 -5.44 5.54
C SER A 8 -5.73 -6.40 5.00
N SER A 9 -5.92 -7.71 5.20
CA SER A 9 -5.02 -8.74 4.68
C SER A 9 -4.95 -8.76 3.15
N LYS A 10 -6.09 -8.59 2.46
CA LYS A 10 -6.15 -8.54 0.99
C LYS A 10 -5.39 -7.33 0.44
N VAL A 11 -5.59 -6.15 1.03
CA VAL A 11 -4.86 -4.92 0.65
C VAL A 11 -3.35 -5.13 0.78
N LYS A 12 -2.91 -5.67 1.91
CA LYS A 12 -1.49 -5.96 2.16
C LYS A 12 -0.88 -6.92 1.16
N ILE A 13 -1.58 -8.00 0.84
CA ILE A 13 -1.11 -8.99 -0.15
C ILE A 13 -1.00 -8.33 -1.53
N LYS A 14 -2.03 -7.59 -1.97
CA LYS A 14 -2.06 -6.94 -3.27
C LYS A 14 -0.86 -6.01 -3.48
N PHE A 15 -0.60 -5.13 -2.51
CA PHE A 15 0.54 -4.22 -2.59
C PHE A 15 1.89 -4.94 -2.60
N LYS A 16 2.06 -6.01 -1.82
CA LYS A 16 3.31 -6.80 -1.83
C LYS A 16 3.55 -7.49 -3.16
N VAL A 17 2.51 -8.07 -3.75
CA VAL A 17 2.60 -8.73 -5.07
C VAL A 17 2.94 -7.70 -6.14
N SER A 18 2.26 -6.56 -6.19
CA SER A 18 2.54 -5.53 -7.20
C SER A 18 3.93 -4.90 -7.07
N LEU A 19 4.46 -4.77 -5.85
CA LEU A 19 5.85 -4.35 -5.64
C LEU A 19 6.83 -5.39 -6.20
N LEU A 20 6.58 -6.67 -5.92
CA LEU A 20 7.41 -7.78 -6.39
C LEU A 20 7.41 -7.88 -7.92
N GLU A 21 6.24 -7.83 -8.55
CA GLU A 21 6.07 -7.87 -10.02
C GLU A 21 6.83 -6.74 -10.73
N ARG A 22 7.02 -5.61 -10.05
CA ARG A 22 7.73 -4.44 -10.57
C ARG A 22 9.20 -4.36 -10.16
N GLY A 23 9.69 -5.32 -9.37
CA GLY A 23 11.04 -5.28 -8.81
C GLY A 23 11.29 -4.05 -7.92
N MET A 24 10.24 -3.50 -7.30
CA MET A 24 10.29 -2.24 -6.54
C MET A 24 10.27 -2.51 -5.03
N LYS A 25 11.11 -1.79 -4.28
CA LYS A 25 11.15 -1.80 -2.82
C LYS A 25 10.17 -0.78 -2.23
N GLN A 26 9.70 -1.02 -1.01
CA GLN A 26 8.83 -0.07 -0.30
C GLN A 26 9.51 1.29 -0.05
N VAL A 27 10.84 1.31 0.12
CA VAL A 27 11.60 2.57 0.29
C VAL A 27 11.61 3.41 -0.97
N GLU A 28 11.73 2.79 -2.14
CA GLU A 28 11.66 3.46 -3.44
C GLU A 28 10.24 4.01 -3.68
N LEU A 29 9.21 3.23 -3.29
CA LEU A 29 7.83 3.71 -3.31
C LEU A 29 7.62 4.91 -2.37
N ALA A 30 8.27 4.92 -1.19
CA ALA A 30 8.20 6.02 -0.25
C ALA A 30 8.82 7.31 -0.82
N GLU A 31 9.96 7.18 -1.50
CA GLU A 31 10.62 8.28 -2.23
C GLU A 31 9.72 8.83 -3.33
N LEU A 32 9.12 7.97 -4.17
CA LEU A 32 8.18 8.38 -5.22
C LEU A 32 6.92 9.08 -4.67
N LEU A 33 6.51 8.73 -3.45
CA LEU A 33 5.36 9.33 -2.77
C LEU A 33 5.73 10.57 -1.95
N GLY A 34 7.01 10.86 -1.73
CA GLY A 34 7.44 11.94 -0.84
C GLY A 34 6.95 11.77 0.60
N VAL A 35 6.92 10.52 1.11
CA VAL A 35 6.51 10.18 2.49
C VAL A 35 7.57 9.30 3.14
N SER A 36 7.50 9.11 4.46
CA SER A 36 8.46 8.24 5.13
C SER A 36 8.19 6.74 4.86
N PRO A 37 9.23 5.88 4.87
CA PRO A 37 9.05 4.44 4.76
C PRO A 37 8.09 3.86 5.81
N ALA A 38 8.04 4.45 7.00
CA ALA A 38 7.11 4.05 8.06
C ALA A 38 5.64 4.35 7.68
N GLN A 39 5.38 5.50 7.04
CA GLN A 39 4.04 5.84 6.54
C GLN A 39 3.61 4.88 5.43
N VAL A 40 4.51 4.54 4.50
CA VAL A 40 4.23 3.52 3.47
C VAL A 40 3.94 2.17 4.12
N SER A 41 4.83 1.68 4.99
CA SER A 41 4.68 0.37 5.63
C SER A 41 3.33 0.22 6.35
N ARG A 42 2.93 1.24 7.12
CA ARG A 42 1.63 1.26 7.81
C ARG A 42 0.47 1.32 6.83
N ALA A 43 0.53 2.17 5.82
CA ALA A 43 -0.54 2.28 4.83
C ALA A 43 -0.73 0.98 4.05
N LEU A 44 0.36 0.35 3.60
CA LEU A 44 0.33 -0.91 2.87
C LEU A 44 -0.02 -2.11 3.76
N ALA A 45 0.03 -1.97 5.10
CA ALA A 45 -0.48 -2.98 6.02
C ALA A 45 -2.02 -2.99 6.11
N GLY A 46 -2.72 -2.11 5.38
CA GLY A 46 -4.17 -2.04 5.34
C GLY A 46 -4.78 -1.23 6.49
N ASN A 47 -4.06 -0.21 6.97
CA ASN A 47 -4.61 0.76 7.92
C ASN A 47 -5.60 1.73 7.24
N SER A 48 -6.55 2.26 8.01
CA SER A 48 -7.71 3.00 7.47
C SER A 48 -7.76 4.48 7.86
N THR A 49 -6.66 5.06 8.35
CA THR A 49 -6.62 6.51 8.59
C THR A 49 -6.75 7.28 7.27
N PRO A 50 -7.28 8.53 7.27
CA PRO A 50 -7.40 9.32 6.04
C PRO A 50 -6.08 9.45 5.27
N LYS A 51 -4.96 9.58 6.00
CA LYS A 51 -3.64 9.68 5.40
C LYS A 51 -3.17 8.36 4.78
N ASP A 52 -3.46 7.24 5.43
CA ASP A 52 -3.07 5.92 4.92
C ASP A 52 -3.89 5.56 3.67
N ILE A 53 -5.18 5.92 3.63
CA ILE A 53 -6.03 5.76 2.43
C ILE A 53 -5.50 6.63 1.26
N GLU A 54 -5.06 7.87 1.53
CA GLU A 54 -4.42 8.72 0.52
C GLU A 54 -3.16 8.06 -0.05
N ILE A 55 -2.30 7.53 0.82
CA ILE A 55 -1.07 6.83 0.44
C ILE A 55 -1.39 5.58 -0.38
N GLN A 56 -2.35 4.75 0.04
CA GLN A 56 -2.77 3.57 -0.71
C GLN A 56 -3.21 3.96 -2.12
N LYS A 57 -4.12 4.94 -2.26
CA LYS A 57 -4.61 5.40 -3.58
C LYS A 57 -3.49 5.90 -4.49
N ARG A 58 -2.52 6.64 -3.94
CA ARG A 58 -1.36 7.11 -4.71
C ARG A 58 -0.42 5.97 -5.09
N ALA A 59 -0.16 5.05 -4.16
CA ALA A 59 0.64 3.85 -4.40
C ALA A 59 0.03 2.96 -5.48
N ALA A 60 -1.29 2.74 -5.47
CA ALA A 60 -1.97 1.96 -6.50
C ALA A 60 -1.87 2.59 -7.90
N LYS A 61 -1.92 3.92 -8.01
CA LYS A 61 -1.64 4.62 -9.28
C LYS A 61 -0.22 4.37 -9.78
N ILE A 62 0.79 4.46 -8.90
CA ILE A 62 2.19 4.19 -9.23
C ILE A 62 2.36 2.73 -9.67
N LEU A 63 1.75 1.81 -8.92
CA LEU A 63 1.83 0.36 -9.13
C LEU A 63 0.87 -0.15 -10.23
N GLY A 64 0.04 0.72 -10.81
CA GLY A 64 -0.77 0.44 -11.99
C GLY A 64 -1.99 -0.44 -11.77
N PHE A 65 -2.60 -0.41 -10.59
CA PHE A 65 -3.87 -1.10 -10.33
C PHE A 65 -4.92 -0.15 -9.75
N LYS A 66 -6.21 -0.47 -9.99
CA LYS A 66 -7.32 0.45 -9.71
C LYS A 66 -8.08 0.16 -8.42
N ASP A 67 -8.06 -1.09 -7.96
CA ASP A 67 -8.87 -1.51 -6.81
C ASP A 67 -8.05 -1.60 -5.52
N ILE A 68 -8.47 -0.86 -4.50
CA ILE A 68 -8.03 -1.00 -3.10
C ILE A 68 -9.28 -1.20 -2.26
#